data_AF-A0A239EXT8-F1
#
_entry.id   AF-A0A239EXT8-F1
#
_cell.length_a   1.000
_cell.length_b   1.000
_cell.length_c   1.000
_cell.angle_alpha   90.00
_cell.angle_beta   90.00
_cell.angle_gamma   90.00
#
_symmetry.space_group_name_H-M   'P 1'
#
loop_
_entity.id
_entity.type
_entity.pdbx_description
1 polymer ?
#
loop_
_entity_poly.entity_id
_entity_poly.type
_entity_poly.pdbx_seq_one_letter_code
_entity_poly.pdbx_strand_id
1 'polypeptide(L)'
;MMAAGAFRLGFVFLRARHFDQAEENARTAAEALWFLVDQGKPDAMSLWGGLTLQRTVAASRLNQADLAYQHLAQAREVAERLGDGRNDYNTEFGPANVVLHEVAVAVETLRVYAHVIRLAEVAAADVFARVMSGAA
;
A
#
# COMPACT_ATOMS: atom_id res chain seq x y z
N MET A 1 -16.76 -2.33 16.56
CA MET A 1 -16.41 -3.77 16.52
C MET A 1 -16.20 -4.29 15.09
N MET A 2 -17.10 -4.02 14.12
CA MET A 2 -16.95 -4.48 12.72
C MET A 2 -15.64 -4.03 12.05
N ALA A 3 -15.28 -2.75 12.16
CA ALA A 3 -14.09 -2.22 11.49
C ALA A 3 -12.75 -2.77 12.05
N ALA A 4 -12.68 -3.06 13.36
CA ALA A 4 -11.50 -3.70 13.96
C ALA A 4 -11.34 -5.16 13.51
N GLY A 5 -12.46 -5.85 13.22
CA GLY A 5 -12.45 -7.17 12.58
C GLY A 5 -11.94 -7.11 11.14
N ALA A 6 -12.45 -6.17 10.35
CA ALA A 6 -12.01 -5.94 8.97
C ALA A 6 -10.50 -5.63 8.90
N PHE A 7 -9.98 -4.79 9.80
CA PHE A 7 -8.55 -4.49 9.87
C PHE A 7 -7.69 -5.73 10.09
N ARG A 8 -8.07 -6.61 11.01
CA ARG A 8 -7.33 -7.87 11.25
C ARG A 8 -7.42 -8.82 10.06
N LEU A 9 -8.58 -8.90 9.43
CA LEU A 9 -8.80 -9.73 8.25
C LEU A 9 -7.95 -9.25 7.06
N GLY A 10 -7.77 -7.92 6.91
CA GLY A 10 -6.88 -7.35 5.90
C GLY A 10 -5.45 -7.89 6.00
N PHE A 11 -4.88 -8.00 7.21
CA PHE A 11 -3.56 -8.64 7.39
C PHE A 11 -3.54 -10.13 7.05
N VAL A 12 -4.66 -10.85 7.19
CA VAL A 12 -4.76 -12.25 6.76
C VAL A 12 -4.68 -12.32 5.23
N PHE A 13 -5.46 -11.51 4.52
CA PHE A 13 -5.41 -11.45 3.06
C PHE A 13 -4.05 -11.02 2.52
N LEU A 14 -3.44 -9.99 3.12
CA LEU A 14 -2.09 -9.53 2.72
C LEU A 14 -1.05 -10.64 2.88
N ARG A 15 -1.07 -11.39 3.99
CA ARG A 15 -0.16 -12.52 4.21
C ARG A 15 -0.43 -13.69 3.28
N ALA A 16 -1.70 -13.95 2.98
CA ALA A 16 -2.12 -14.95 2.00
C ALA A 16 -1.89 -14.51 0.54
N ARG A 17 -1.44 -13.26 0.31
CA ARG A 17 -1.25 -12.64 -1.02
C ARG A 17 -2.54 -12.48 -1.83
N HIS A 18 -3.68 -12.42 -1.16
CA HIS A 18 -4.97 -12.13 -1.77
C HIS A 18 -5.18 -10.61 -1.81
N PHE A 19 -4.39 -9.91 -2.63
CA PHE A 19 -4.30 -8.45 -2.59
C PHE A 19 -5.60 -7.76 -2.98
N ASP A 20 -6.35 -8.29 -3.94
CA ASP A 20 -7.67 -7.74 -4.32
C ASP A 20 -8.67 -7.84 -3.17
N GLN A 21 -8.67 -8.96 -2.44
CA GLN A 21 -9.55 -9.13 -1.27
C GLN A 21 -9.11 -8.24 -0.10
N ALA A 22 -7.80 -8.02 0.06
CA ALA A 22 -7.28 -7.07 1.04
C ALA A 22 -7.72 -5.64 0.73
N GLU A 23 -7.63 -5.22 -0.54
CA GLU A 23 -8.12 -3.92 -1.00
C GLU A 23 -9.61 -3.77 -0.72
N GLU A 24 -10.43 -4.70 -1.19
CA GLU A 24 -11.90 -4.59 -1.12
C GLU A 24 -12.39 -4.49 0.32
N ASN A 25 -11.86 -5.37 1.18
CA ASN A 25 -12.19 -5.38 2.61
C ASN A 25 -11.75 -4.08 3.29
N ALA A 26 -10.54 -3.59 2.99
CA ALA A 26 -10.03 -2.38 3.60
C ALA A 26 -10.77 -1.13 3.10
N ARG A 27 -11.10 -1.06 1.81
CA ARG A 27 -11.87 0.02 1.18
C ARG A 27 -13.26 0.12 1.79
N THR A 28 -14.00 -0.99 1.83
CA THR A 28 -15.36 -1.03 2.41
C THR A 28 -15.36 -0.58 3.87
N ALA A 29 -14.39 -1.04 4.65
CA ALA A 29 -14.26 -0.65 6.05
C ALA A 29 -13.87 0.83 6.23
N ALA A 30 -13.00 1.35 5.38
CA ALA A 30 -12.59 2.75 5.39
C ALA A 30 -13.75 3.69 4.98
N GLU A 31 -14.52 3.33 3.95
CA GLU A 31 -15.73 4.06 3.53
C GLU A 31 -16.74 4.16 4.68
N ALA A 32 -16.96 3.06 5.42
CA ALA A 32 -17.87 3.04 6.56
C ALA A 32 -17.42 3.92 7.75
N LEU A 33 -16.11 4.19 7.87
CA LEU A 33 -15.54 5.02 8.94
C LEU A 33 -15.48 6.51 8.60
N TRP A 34 -15.59 6.88 7.31
CA TRP A 34 -15.28 8.23 6.83
C TRP A 34 -16.04 9.34 7.58
N PHE A 35 -17.33 9.14 7.84
CA PHE A 35 -18.14 10.13 8.58
C PHE A 35 -17.62 10.39 10.01
N LEU A 36 -17.04 9.38 10.67
CA LEU A 36 -16.46 9.53 12.01
C LEU A 36 -15.07 10.16 11.96
N VAL A 37 -14.32 9.94 10.88
CA VAL A 37 -13.04 10.61 10.58
C VAL A 37 -13.29 12.10 10.36
N ASP A 38 -14.33 12.46 9.61
CA ASP A 38 -14.69 13.85 9.35
C ASP A 38 -15.06 14.59 10.65
N GLN A 39 -15.74 13.92 11.57
CA GLN A 39 -16.02 14.40 12.94
C GLN A 39 -14.79 14.49 13.85
N GLY A 40 -13.60 14.08 13.37
CA GLY A 40 -12.36 14.14 14.14
C GLY A 40 -12.28 13.12 15.29
N LYS A 41 -13.00 11.98 15.21
CA LYS A 41 -12.92 10.96 16.26
C LYS A 41 -11.58 10.21 16.20
N PRO A 42 -10.71 10.30 17.23
CA PRO A 42 -9.35 9.75 17.16
C PRO A 42 -9.28 8.25 16.85
N ASP A 43 -10.15 7.45 17.45
CA ASP A 43 -10.22 5.99 17.24
C ASP A 43 -10.56 5.65 15.78
N ALA A 44 -11.48 6.42 15.18
CA ALA A 44 -11.91 6.21 13.80
C ALA A 44 -10.82 6.65 12.82
N MET A 45 -10.16 7.79 13.07
CA MET A 45 -9.01 8.26 12.30
C MET A 45 -7.86 7.25 12.32
N SER A 46 -7.56 6.69 13.49
CA SER A 46 -6.53 5.67 13.66
C SER A 46 -6.82 4.40 12.86
N LEU A 47 -8.06 3.90 12.96
CA LEU A 47 -8.46 2.68 12.28
C LEU A 47 -8.58 2.86 10.76
N TRP A 48 -9.14 3.99 10.33
CA TRP A 48 -9.21 4.38 8.92
C TRP A 48 -7.81 4.49 8.32
N GLY A 49 -6.91 5.15 9.03
CA GLY A 49 -5.51 5.28 8.64
C GLY A 49 -4.82 3.93 8.45
N GLY A 50 -4.97 3.03 9.41
CA GLY A 50 -4.44 1.67 9.32
C GLY A 50 -4.99 0.89 8.11
N LEU A 51 -6.29 0.99 7.83
CA LEU A 51 -6.91 0.38 6.64
C LEU A 51 -6.35 0.99 5.35
N THR A 52 -6.17 2.30 5.29
CA THR A 52 -5.57 2.99 4.14
C THR A 52 -4.11 2.57 3.91
N LEU A 53 -3.34 2.30 4.96
CA LEU A 53 -2.00 1.71 4.84
C LEU A 53 -2.04 0.27 4.31
N GLN A 54 -3.04 -0.54 4.68
CA GLN A 54 -3.22 -1.87 4.08
C GLN A 54 -3.53 -1.78 2.57
N ARG A 55 -4.34 -0.81 2.16
CA ARG A 55 -4.63 -0.53 0.73
C ARG A 55 -3.37 -0.10 -0.03
N THR A 56 -2.52 0.69 0.61
CA THR A 56 -1.19 1.05 0.07
C THR A 56 -0.36 -0.18 -0.25
N VAL A 57 -0.29 -1.14 0.68
CA VAL A 57 0.46 -2.40 0.48
C VAL A 57 -0.17 -3.23 -0.64
N ALA A 58 -1.51 -3.37 -0.66
CA ALA A 58 -2.20 -4.11 -1.71
C ALA A 58 -1.93 -3.52 -3.11
N ALA A 59 -2.11 -2.20 -3.27
CA ALA A 59 -1.86 -1.49 -4.54
C ALA A 59 -0.41 -1.63 -4.99
N SER A 60 0.56 -1.49 -4.07
CA SER A 60 1.98 -1.69 -4.36
C SER A 60 2.27 -3.11 -4.88
N ARG A 61 1.68 -4.14 -4.25
CA ARG A 61 1.83 -5.55 -4.66
C ARG A 61 1.15 -5.87 -5.99
N LEU A 62 0.14 -5.10 -6.38
CA LEU A 62 -0.54 -5.15 -7.66
C LEU A 62 0.16 -4.30 -8.74
N ASN A 63 1.35 -3.75 -8.46
CA ASN A 63 2.10 -2.84 -9.35
C ASN A 63 1.36 -1.54 -9.71
N GLN A 64 0.46 -1.09 -8.83
CA GLN A 64 -0.32 0.14 -8.99
C GLN A 64 0.33 1.27 -8.17
N ALA A 65 1.54 1.67 -8.56
CA ALA A 65 2.35 2.62 -7.79
C ALA A 65 1.63 3.96 -7.53
N ASP A 66 0.99 4.54 -8.56
CA ASP A 66 0.28 5.82 -8.42
C ASP A 66 -0.85 5.73 -7.39
N LEU A 67 -1.61 4.63 -7.40
CA LEU A 67 -2.69 4.39 -6.44
C LEU A 67 -2.13 4.20 -5.02
N ALA A 68 -1.01 3.49 -4.88
CA ALA A 68 -0.33 3.34 -3.58
C ALA A 68 0.10 4.70 -3.01
N TYR A 69 0.66 5.59 -3.84
CA TYR A 69 1.02 6.94 -3.41
C TYR A 69 -0.19 7.83 -3.08
N GLN A 70 -1.30 7.69 -3.80
CA GLN A 70 -2.55 8.36 -3.45
C GLN A 70 -3.04 7.95 -2.05
N HIS A 71 -3.01 6.65 -1.74
CA HIS A 71 -3.36 6.17 -0.41
C HIS A 71 -2.41 6.66 0.69
N LEU A 72 -1.10 6.74 0.41
CA LEU A 72 -0.13 7.33 1.34
C LEU A 72 -0.41 8.80 1.63
N ALA A 73 -0.74 9.60 0.62
CA ALA A 73 -1.09 11.01 0.79
C ALA A 73 -2.34 11.17 1.68
N GLN A 74 -3.36 10.34 1.44
CA GLN A 74 -4.57 10.28 2.24
C GLN A 74 -4.30 9.90 3.70
N ALA A 75 -3.49 8.87 3.94
CA ALA A 75 -3.10 8.46 5.29
C ALA A 75 -2.28 9.56 6.00
N ARG A 76 -1.42 10.27 5.27
CA ARG A 76 -0.63 11.39 5.82
C ARG A 76 -1.51 12.53 6.31
N GLU A 77 -2.48 12.96 5.50
CA GLU A 77 -3.40 14.02 5.88
C GLU A 77 -4.16 13.69 7.18
N VAL A 78 -4.65 12.46 7.30
CA VAL A 78 -5.36 12.02 8.52
C VAL A 78 -4.41 11.89 9.71
N ALA A 79 -3.17 11.45 9.51
CA ALA A 79 -2.17 11.39 10.56
C ALA A 79 -1.78 12.79 11.07
N GLU A 80 -1.64 13.78 10.19
CA GLU A 80 -1.38 15.17 10.56
C GLU A 80 -2.54 15.77 11.34
N ARG A 81 -3.79 15.52 10.90
CA ARG A 81 -5.00 15.94 11.63
C ARG A 81 -5.14 15.28 13.01
N LEU A 82 -4.67 14.04 13.16
CA LEU A 82 -4.70 13.31 14.44
C LEU A 82 -3.72 13.92 15.45
N GLY A 83 -2.59 14.47 14.98
CA GLY A 83 -1.56 15.13 15.78
C GLY A 83 -0.68 14.19 16.60
N ASP A 84 0.37 14.73 17.22
CA ASP A 84 1.26 14.01 18.15
C ASP A 84 0.57 13.86 19.51
N GLY A 85 -0.40 12.95 19.57
CA GLY A 85 -1.32 12.89 20.70
C GLY A 85 -2.00 11.55 20.85
N ARG A 86 -1.19 10.52 21.14
CA ARG A 86 -1.52 9.26 21.85
C ARG A 86 -1.47 7.99 21.00
N ASN A 87 -0.36 7.27 21.19
CA ASN A 87 -0.20 5.84 20.95
C ASN A 87 -1.11 4.97 21.87
N ASP A 88 -2.32 5.44 22.22
CA ASP A 88 -3.18 4.80 23.23
C ASP A 88 -4.20 3.80 22.64
N TYR A 89 -4.14 3.50 21.34
CA TYR A 89 -5.16 2.67 20.67
C TYR A 89 -4.69 1.33 20.11
N ASN A 90 -3.41 0.96 20.24
CA ASN A 90 -2.92 -0.37 19.83
C ASN A 90 -3.16 -0.67 18.32
N THR A 91 -3.36 0.37 17.50
CA THR A 91 -3.64 0.29 16.05
C THR A 91 -2.39 0.52 15.20
N GLU A 92 -1.26 0.84 15.82
CA GLU A 92 0.02 1.17 15.17
C GLU A 92 -0.07 2.35 14.19
N PHE A 93 -1.21 3.05 14.04
CA PHE A 93 -1.33 4.12 13.05
C PHE A 93 -0.81 5.47 13.57
N GLY A 94 0.03 6.14 12.77
CA GLY A 94 0.58 7.47 13.06
C GLY A 94 1.65 7.88 12.04
N PRO A 95 2.16 9.13 12.11
CA PRO A 95 3.08 9.68 11.11
C PRO A 95 4.31 8.80 10.84
N ALA A 96 4.89 8.21 11.87
CA ALA A 96 6.03 7.30 11.75
C ALA A 96 5.71 6.06 10.89
N ASN A 97 4.53 5.47 11.08
CA ASN A 97 4.14 4.29 10.31
C ASN A 97 3.75 4.63 8.87
N VAL A 98 3.25 5.85 8.59
CA VAL A 98 3.08 6.34 7.22
C VAL A 98 4.41 6.38 6.48
N VAL A 99 5.46 6.92 7.11
CA VAL A 99 6.81 6.97 6.51
C VAL A 99 7.38 5.58 6.24
N LEU A 100 7.19 4.63 7.17
CA LEU A 100 7.64 3.24 6.95
C LEU A 100 6.94 2.59 5.75
N HIS A 101 5.65 2.83 5.56
CA HIS A 101 4.92 2.32 4.41
C HIS A 101 5.34 3.01 3.11
N GLU A 102 5.66 4.30 3.14
CA GLU A 102 6.22 5.02 1.99
C GLU A 102 7.54 4.42 1.52
N VAL A 103 8.46 4.11 2.45
CA VAL A 103 9.71 3.41 2.14
C VAL A 103 9.42 2.02 1.53
N ALA A 104 8.45 1.29 2.08
CA ALA A 104 8.09 -0.04 1.56
C ALA A 104 7.55 0.02 0.12
N VAL A 105 6.70 1.01 -0.20
CA VAL A 105 6.21 1.25 -1.57
C VAL A 105 7.36 1.59 -2.50
N ALA A 106 8.24 2.51 -2.11
CA ALA A 106 9.38 2.90 -2.92
C ALA A 106 10.28 1.71 -3.25
N VAL A 107 10.56 0.84 -2.28
CA VAL A 107 11.36 -0.39 -2.49
C VAL A 107 10.68 -1.35 -3.47
N GLU A 108 9.37 -1.58 -3.35
CA GLU A 108 8.65 -2.46 -4.27
C GLU A 108 8.65 -1.89 -5.69
N THR A 109 8.39 -0.60 -5.84
CA THR A 109 8.44 0.10 -7.13
C THR A 109 9.84 0.01 -7.77
N LEU A 110 10.90 0.22 -7.00
CA LEU A 110 12.29 0.07 -7.48
C LEU A 110 12.59 -1.37 -7.94
N ARG A 111 12.06 -2.37 -7.25
CA ARG A 111 12.22 -3.79 -7.64
C ARG A 111 11.60 -4.08 -9.01
N VAL A 112 10.43 -3.49 -9.30
CA VAL A 112 9.77 -3.64 -10.62
C VAL A 112 10.63 -3.00 -11.71
N TYR A 113 11.12 -1.77 -11.50
CA TYR A 113 12.00 -1.11 -12.47
C TYR A 113 13.28 -1.91 -12.73
N ALA A 114 13.93 -2.41 -11.69
CA ALA A 114 15.13 -3.24 -11.81
C ALA A 114 14.86 -4.54 -12.60
N HIS A 115 13.68 -5.14 -12.44
CA HIS A 115 13.28 -6.31 -13.20
C HIS A 115 13.08 -6.00 -14.69
N VAL A 116 12.40 -4.88 -15.00
CA VAL A 116 12.19 -4.43 -16.39
C VAL A 116 13.51 -4.14 -17.09
N ILE A 117 14.44 -3.46 -16.42
CA ILE A 117 15.78 -3.18 -16.98
C ILE A 117 16.51 -4.48 -17.31
N ARG A 118 16.54 -5.45 -16.38
CA ARG A 118 17.17 -6.75 -16.62
C ARG A 118 16.55 -7.49 -17.80
N LEU A 119 15.22 -7.48 -17.93
CA LEU A 119 14.54 -8.09 -19.08
C LEU A 119 14.92 -7.40 -20.40
N ALA A 120 15.03 -6.07 -20.39
CA ALA A 120 15.47 -5.32 -21.56
C ALA A 120 16.92 -5.66 -21.94
N GLU A 121 17.83 -5.80 -20.97
CA GLU A 121 19.21 -6.23 -21.19
C GLU A 121 19.29 -7.64 -21.81
N VAL A 122 18.51 -8.60 -21.28
CA VAL A 122 18.45 -9.97 -21.81
C VAL A 122 17.88 -9.97 -23.24
N ALA A 123 16.77 -9.26 -23.47
CA ALA A 123 16.17 -9.16 -24.78
C ALA A 123 17.12 -8.52 -25.81
N ALA A 124 17.85 -7.48 -25.42
CA ALA A 124 18.86 -6.85 -26.27
C ALA A 124 20.00 -7.81 -26.62
N ALA A 125 20.47 -8.60 -25.65
CA ALA A 125 21.51 -9.61 -25.87
C ALA A 125 21.03 -10.73 -26.82
N ASP A 126 19.79 -11.22 -26.65
CA ASP A 126 19.19 -12.23 -27.53
C ASP A 126 19.00 -11.71 -28.96
N VAL A 127 18.55 -10.47 -29.13
CA VAL A 127 18.42 -9.81 -30.43
C VAL A 127 19.80 -9.70 -31.10
N PHE A 128 20.81 -9.25 -30.36
CA PHE A 128 22.18 -9.15 -30.87
C PHE A 128 22.73 -10.52 -31.28
N ALA A 129 22.55 -11.55 -30.45
CA ALA A 129 22.96 -12.92 -30.75
C ALA A 129 22.30 -13.45 -32.03
N ARG A 130 20.99 -13.21 -32.23
CA ARG A 130 20.27 -13.62 -33.45
C ARG A 130 20.72 -12.88 -34.70
N VAL A 131 21.06 -11.59 -34.58
CA VAL A 131 21.63 -10.80 -35.69
C VAL A 131 23.02 -11.31 -36.07
N MET A 132 23.85 -11.63 -35.08
CA MET A 132 25.22 -12.13 -35.31
C MET A 132 25.28 -13.59 -35.74
N SER A 133 24.29 -14.40 -35.37
CA SER A 133 24.24 -15.83 -35.75
C SER A 133 23.77 -16.07 -37.18
N GLY A 134 23.36 -15.03 -37.92
CA GLY A 134 23.01 -15.13 -39.34
C GLY A 134 21.84 -16.07 -39.61
N ALA A 135 20.62 -15.59 -39.46
CA ALA A 135 19.54 -16.08 -40.31
C ALA A 135 19.70 -15.43 -41.69
N ALA A 136 20.54 -16.06 -42.52
CA ALA A 136 20.53 -15.97 -43.98
C ALA A 136 19.74 -17.16 -44.53
#